data_AF-K5WKV7-F1
#
_entry.id   AF-K5WKV7-F1
#
_cell.length_a   1.000
_cell.length_b   1.000
_cell.length_c   1.000
_cell.angle_alpha   90.00
_cell.angle_beta   90.00
_cell.angle_gamma   90.00
#
_symmetry.space_group_name_H-M   'P 1'
#
loop_
_entity.id
_entity.type
_entity.pdbx_description
1 polymer ?
#
loop_
_entity_poly.entity_id
_entity_poly.type
_entity_poly.pdbx_seq_one_letter_code
_entity_poly.pdbx_strand_id
1 'polypeptide(L)'
;MLRLTHNQGARWITGAFHTSPMGAMSAVAGLMPLHLQLKKLFERSVIRINTLHPHHPVLSLLERRKAKGSTLHPNALECKSKTIRKVIKSPLDSVIDNPSSEIFDPLSEHIKPGHWLVDRHPDKIKFVLMPKNRKDRDEYHNNLNLAPVREPNALHLFTAGVKHKFDLSVPVPHRTHSHIALVTVFKGQAITSKTRAAGRRVNDETIVGWSTFLALIKAHKKLQKGWPISKVVLYTTSQLIVKNLMSTNSKPLGSQLSIAVSLAFDAIATDFPEVDIEVRGFNKSWATAPGTYTEDSGMLQPLAQRAYYSAETARTFTEPSLSFPQSASYHYTRQKTT
;
A
#
# COMPACT_ATOMS: atom_id res chain seq x y z
N MET A 1 5.74 -36.36 6.35
CA MET A 1 4.53 -35.58 6.02
C MET A 1 4.86 -34.25 5.33
N LEU A 2 5.48 -33.26 6.00
CA LEU A 2 5.71 -31.90 5.45
C LEU A 2 6.45 -31.85 4.10
N ARG A 3 7.46 -32.70 3.90
CA ARG A 3 8.19 -32.78 2.62
C ARG A 3 7.30 -33.27 1.47
N LEU A 4 6.41 -34.24 1.73
CA LEU A 4 5.50 -34.80 0.72
C LEU A 4 4.48 -33.75 0.27
N THR A 5 3.89 -33.03 1.22
CA THR A 5 2.93 -31.94 0.94
C THR A 5 3.59 -30.80 0.16
N HIS A 6 4.82 -30.43 0.53
CA HIS A 6 5.58 -29.39 -0.17
C HIS A 6 5.91 -29.80 -1.61
N ASN A 7 6.32 -31.05 -1.84
CA ASN A 7 6.59 -31.57 -3.18
C ASN A 7 5.35 -31.63 -4.06
N GLN A 8 4.21 -31.98 -3.47
CA GLN A 8 2.95 -32.03 -4.20
C GLN A 8 2.55 -30.63 -4.67
N GLY A 9 2.73 -29.61 -3.82
CA GLY A 9 2.59 -28.21 -4.22
C GLY A 9 3.60 -27.79 -5.30
N ALA A 10 4.87 -28.19 -5.17
CA ALA A 10 5.89 -27.91 -6.19
C ALA A 10 5.54 -28.54 -7.55
N ARG A 11 5.03 -29.79 -7.57
CA ARG A 11 4.55 -30.47 -8.79
C ARG A 11 3.40 -29.73 -9.45
N TRP A 12 2.46 -29.22 -8.66
CA TRP A 12 1.35 -28.45 -9.19
C TRP A 12 1.77 -27.10 -9.79
N ILE A 13 2.84 -26.50 -9.27
CA ILE A 13 3.37 -25.23 -9.78
C ILE A 13 4.20 -25.44 -11.04
N THR A 14 5.07 -26.45 -11.06
CA THR A 14 6.02 -26.67 -12.15
C THR A 14 5.51 -27.60 -13.25
N GLY A 15 4.44 -28.35 -13.01
CA GLY A 15 3.96 -29.39 -13.92
C GLY A 15 4.90 -30.60 -14.02
N ALA A 16 5.85 -30.74 -13.09
CA ALA A 16 6.89 -31.77 -13.16
C ALA A 16 6.37 -33.19 -12.85
N PHE A 17 7.03 -34.18 -13.44
CA PHE A 17 6.67 -35.59 -13.31
C PHE A 17 6.82 -36.13 -11.87
N HIS A 18 6.19 -37.28 -11.60
CA HIS A 18 6.28 -37.95 -10.31
C HIS A 18 7.72 -38.39 -9.94
N THR A 19 8.62 -38.48 -10.92
CA THR A 19 10.02 -38.88 -10.72
C THR A 19 11.00 -37.70 -10.63
N SER A 20 10.52 -36.46 -10.80
CA SER A 20 11.39 -35.29 -10.82
C SER A 20 12.05 -35.04 -9.44
N PRO A 21 13.33 -34.63 -9.40
CA PRO A 21 14.06 -34.40 -8.15
C PRO A 21 13.44 -33.28 -7.29
N MET A 22 13.12 -33.60 -6.03
CA MET A 22 12.39 -32.71 -5.11
C MET A 22 13.09 -31.36 -4.86
N GLY A 23 14.42 -31.36 -4.75
CA GLY A 23 15.20 -30.15 -4.51
C GLY A 23 15.16 -29.19 -5.70
N ALA A 24 15.39 -29.72 -6.90
CA ALA A 24 15.33 -28.94 -8.14
C ALA A 24 13.94 -28.35 -8.37
N MET A 25 12.90 -29.14 -8.11
CA MET A 25 11.51 -28.70 -8.23
C MET A 25 11.15 -27.53 -7.30
N SER A 26 11.57 -27.58 -6.04
CA SER A 26 11.31 -26.51 -5.08
C SER A 26 12.02 -25.22 -5.47
N ALA A 27 13.26 -25.34 -5.99
CA ALA A 27 14.02 -24.21 -6.50
C ALA A 27 13.37 -23.58 -7.75
N VAL A 28 12.96 -24.40 -8.74
CA VAL A 28 12.27 -23.93 -9.95
C VAL A 28 10.92 -23.28 -9.60
N ALA A 29 10.20 -23.82 -8.62
CA ALA A 29 8.95 -23.24 -8.13
C ALA A 29 9.15 -21.96 -7.28
N GLY A 30 10.39 -21.59 -6.94
CA GLY A 30 10.69 -20.48 -6.03
C GLY A 30 10.18 -20.70 -4.61
N LEU A 31 9.97 -21.96 -4.20
CA LEU A 31 9.40 -22.31 -2.91
C LEU A 31 10.51 -22.44 -1.86
N MET A 32 10.45 -21.61 -0.82
CA MET A 32 11.29 -21.79 0.36
C MET A 32 10.87 -23.08 1.08
N PRO A 33 11.82 -23.96 1.48
CA PRO A 33 11.51 -25.20 2.18
C PRO A 33 10.58 -24.98 3.36
N LEU A 34 9.49 -25.75 3.41
CA LEU A 34 8.40 -25.54 4.36
C LEU A 34 8.84 -25.58 5.84
N HIS A 35 9.85 -26.40 6.17
CA HIS A 35 10.43 -26.44 7.52
C HIS A 35 11.11 -25.11 7.92
N LEU A 36 11.73 -24.39 6.97
CA LEU A 36 12.31 -23.06 7.22
C LEU A 36 11.22 -22.00 7.36
N GLN A 37 10.12 -22.11 6.60
CA GLN A 37 8.96 -21.23 6.76
C GLN A 37 8.33 -21.40 8.16
N LEU A 38 8.14 -22.64 8.60
CA LEU A 38 7.63 -22.93 9.94
C LEU A 38 8.58 -22.41 11.02
N LYS A 39 9.90 -22.63 10.88
CA LYS A 39 10.91 -22.07 11.79
C LYS A 39 10.83 -20.54 11.87
N LYS A 40 10.74 -19.86 10.73
CA LYS A 40 10.60 -18.40 10.66
C LYS A 40 9.30 -17.89 11.31
N LEU A 41 8.18 -18.57 11.07
CA LEU A 41 6.89 -18.19 11.67
C LEU A 41 6.93 -18.35 13.19
N PHE A 42 7.58 -19.40 13.65
CA PHE A 42 7.77 -19.72 15.05
C PHE A 42 8.68 -18.73 15.77
N GLU A 43 9.83 -18.40 15.19
CA GLU A 43 10.74 -17.36 15.72
C GLU A 43 10.01 -16.00 15.81
N ARG A 44 9.20 -15.66 14.79
CA ARG A 44 8.36 -14.46 14.83
C ARG A 44 7.28 -14.51 15.90
N SER A 45 6.69 -15.67 16.19
CA SER A 45 5.71 -15.78 17.28
C SER A 45 6.34 -15.59 18.65
N VAL A 46 7.57 -16.10 18.85
CA VAL A 46 8.35 -15.90 20.08
C VAL A 46 8.58 -14.40 20.31
N ILE A 47 9.04 -13.69 19.28
CA ILE A 47 9.27 -12.24 19.34
C ILE A 47 7.97 -11.47 19.60
N ARG A 48 6.87 -11.82 18.92
CA ARG A 48 5.57 -11.17 19.11
C ARG A 48 5.02 -11.34 20.52
N ILE A 49 5.25 -12.49 21.16
CA ILE A 49 4.83 -12.69 22.56
C ILE A 49 5.52 -11.68 23.48
N ASN A 50 6.77 -11.34 23.21
CA ASN A 50 7.51 -10.33 23.95
C ASN A 50 7.03 -8.89 23.69
N THR A 51 6.34 -8.60 22.59
CA THR A 51 5.70 -7.28 22.36
C THR A 51 4.30 -7.18 22.93
N LEU A 52 3.70 -8.28 23.44
CA LEU A 52 2.35 -8.24 23.99
C LEU A 52 2.29 -7.37 25.26
N HIS A 53 1.18 -6.63 25.37
CA HIS A 53 0.82 -5.89 26.57
C HIS A 53 0.71 -6.83 27.78
N PRO A 54 1.10 -6.43 29.00
CA PRO A 54 1.08 -7.29 30.20
C PRO A 54 -0.26 -7.97 30.49
N HIS A 55 -1.37 -7.35 30.06
CA HIS A 55 -2.73 -7.86 30.27
C HIS A 55 -3.29 -8.67 29.09
N HIS A 56 -2.46 -9.06 28.12
CA HIS A 56 -2.92 -9.78 26.94
C HIS A 56 -3.33 -11.22 27.28
N PRO A 57 -4.51 -11.72 26.83
CA PRO A 57 -5.05 -13.02 27.26
C PRO A 57 -4.14 -14.20 26.91
N VAL A 58 -3.36 -14.11 25.83
CA VAL A 58 -2.39 -15.15 25.47
C VAL A 58 -1.30 -15.33 26.53
N LEU A 59 -0.90 -14.27 27.25
CA LEU A 59 0.10 -14.37 28.32
C LEU A 59 -0.39 -15.22 29.50
N SER A 60 -1.70 -15.22 29.78
CA SER A 60 -2.32 -16.05 30.82
C SER A 60 -2.26 -17.57 30.53
N LEU A 61 -2.04 -17.94 29.26
CA LEU A 61 -1.94 -19.33 28.83
C LEU A 61 -0.48 -19.84 28.82
N LEU A 62 0.49 -18.94 28.94
CA LEU A 62 1.92 -19.27 28.99
C LEU A 62 2.36 -19.63 30.42
N GLU A 63 3.61 -20.04 30.59
CA GLU A 63 4.20 -20.26 31.91
C GLU A 63 4.38 -18.93 32.70
N ARG A 64 4.35 -19.02 34.03
CA ARG A 64 4.48 -17.89 34.96
C ARG A 64 5.67 -16.97 34.64
N ARG A 65 6.81 -17.54 34.21
CA ARG A 65 8.03 -16.78 33.85
C ARG A 65 7.82 -15.85 32.64
N LYS A 66 6.91 -16.18 31.73
CA LYS A 66 6.63 -15.43 30.49
C LYS A 66 5.32 -14.64 30.54
N ALA A 67 4.51 -14.85 31.59
CA ALA A 67 3.22 -14.20 31.76
C ALA A 67 3.31 -12.68 32.06
N LYS A 68 4.51 -12.11 32.24
CA LYS A 68 4.74 -10.67 32.54
C LYS A 68 3.87 -10.14 33.70
N GLY A 69 3.63 -10.97 34.72
CA GLY A 69 2.76 -10.63 35.86
C GLY A 69 1.27 -10.87 35.64
N SER A 70 0.84 -11.37 34.47
CA SER A 70 -0.55 -11.80 34.23
C SER A 70 -0.90 -12.99 35.13
N THR A 71 -2.14 -13.00 35.63
CA THR A 71 -2.73 -14.16 36.31
C THR A 71 -2.81 -15.33 35.34
N LEU A 72 -2.39 -16.52 35.80
CA LEU A 72 -2.46 -17.74 35.00
C LEU A 72 -3.89 -18.24 34.89
N HIS A 73 -4.28 -18.64 33.69
CA HIS A 73 -5.57 -19.29 33.47
C HIS A 73 -5.49 -20.78 33.89
N PRO A 74 -6.57 -21.42 34.36
CA PRO A 74 -6.58 -22.85 34.73
C PRO A 74 -6.11 -23.80 33.61
N ASN A 75 -6.28 -23.38 32.35
CA ASN A 75 -5.79 -24.10 31.17
C ASN A 75 -4.39 -23.69 30.70
N ALA A 76 -3.64 -22.92 31.51
CA ALA A 76 -2.27 -22.56 31.19
C ALA A 76 -1.41 -23.81 30.94
N LEU A 77 -0.42 -23.67 30.06
CA LEU A 77 0.54 -24.73 29.75
C LEU A 77 1.21 -25.26 31.03
N GLU A 78 1.41 -24.38 32.01
CA GLU A 78 1.98 -24.72 33.30
C GLU A 78 1.11 -25.73 34.10
N CYS A 79 -0.20 -25.63 33.99
CA CYS A 79 -1.15 -26.51 34.67
C CYS A 79 -1.35 -27.87 33.97
N LYS A 80 -0.77 -28.08 32.78
CA LYS A 80 -0.85 -29.36 32.05
C LYS A 80 0.22 -30.35 32.52
N SER A 81 -0.14 -31.63 32.57
CA SER A 81 0.77 -32.70 33.02
C SER A 81 1.99 -32.85 32.11
N LYS A 82 3.11 -33.35 32.66
CA LYS A 82 4.37 -33.56 31.91
C LYS A 82 4.18 -34.43 30.66
N THR A 83 3.27 -35.40 30.71
CA THR A 83 2.92 -36.26 29.57
C THR A 83 2.23 -35.47 28.45
N ILE A 84 1.27 -34.62 28.82
CA ILE A 84 0.54 -33.76 27.87
C ILE A 84 1.49 -32.74 27.23
N ARG A 85 2.41 -32.15 28.00
CA ARG A 85 3.43 -31.24 27.45
C ARG A 85 4.41 -31.90 26.48
N LYS A 86 4.77 -33.17 26.71
CA LYS A 86 5.62 -33.92 25.76
C LYS A 86 4.93 -34.21 24.43
N VAL A 87 3.61 -34.39 24.46
CA VAL A 87 2.77 -34.64 23.27
C VAL A 87 2.49 -33.34 22.53
N ILE A 88 2.11 -32.30 23.26
CA ILE A 88 1.92 -30.96 22.73
C ILE A 88 3.30 -30.30 22.67
N LYS A 89 4.14 -30.67 21.70
CA LYS A 89 5.31 -29.85 21.35
C LYS A 89 4.79 -28.56 20.68
N SER A 90 4.32 -27.62 21.49
CA SER A 90 3.77 -26.37 21.00
C SER A 90 4.89 -25.44 20.56
N PRO A 91 4.67 -24.60 19.54
CA PRO A 91 5.47 -23.40 19.32
C PRO A 91 5.69 -22.51 20.55
N LEU A 92 4.85 -22.67 21.57
CA LEU A 92 4.96 -21.96 22.84
C LEU A 92 5.97 -22.59 23.81
N ASP A 93 6.27 -23.89 23.71
CA ASP A 93 7.23 -24.56 24.61
C ASP A 93 8.68 -24.14 24.32
N SER A 94 9.02 -23.90 23.07
CA SER A 94 10.33 -23.41 22.64
C SER A 94 10.59 -21.92 22.91
N VAL A 95 9.54 -21.12 23.16
CA VAL A 95 9.65 -19.74 23.66
C VAL A 95 10.32 -19.74 25.04
N ILE A 96 10.20 -20.85 25.77
CA ILE A 96 10.76 -21.06 27.09
C ILE A 96 12.29 -21.21 26.99
N ASP A 97 12.77 -21.96 26.01
CA ASP A 97 14.20 -22.30 25.87
C ASP A 97 15.06 -21.20 25.25
N ASN A 98 14.47 -20.27 24.47
CA ASN A 98 15.21 -19.20 23.79
C ASN A 98 14.51 -17.83 23.93
N PRO A 99 14.60 -17.18 25.10
CA PRO A 99 14.16 -15.79 25.26
C PRO A 99 14.90 -14.88 24.27
N SER A 100 14.18 -14.13 23.42
CA SER A 100 14.82 -13.03 22.71
C SER A 100 15.28 -11.99 23.72
N SER A 101 16.55 -11.61 23.69
CA SER A 101 17.12 -10.50 24.48
C SER A 101 16.70 -9.13 23.95
N GLU A 102 16.20 -9.08 22.72
CA GLU A 102 15.79 -7.86 22.05
C GLU A 102 14.49 -7.33 22.66
N ILE A 103 14.57 -6.15 23.28
CA ILE A 103 13.43 -5.42 23.81
C ILE A 103 12.83 -4.64 22.64
N PHE A 104 11.60 -4.97 22.30
CA PHE A 104 10.85 -4.27 21.27
C PHE A 104 9.84 -3.36 21.95
N ASP A 105 9.92 -2.07 21.67
CA ASP A 105 8.86 -1.15 22.08
C ASP A 105 7.54 -1.55 21.39
N PRO A 106 6.42 -1.62 22.14
CA PRO A 106 5.13 -2.01 21.59
C PRO A 106 4.59 -1.01 20.54
N LEU A 107 5.16 0.19 20.51
CA LEU A 107 4.86 1.24 19.55
C LEU A 107 6.19 1.73 18.94
N SER A 108 6.26 1.85 17.62
CA SER A 108 7.40 2.54 17.01
C SER A 108 7.38 4.02 17.39
N GLU A 109 8.56 4.65 17.46
CA GLU A 109 8.68 6.08 17.77
C GLU A 109 7.82 6.95 16.84
N HIS A 110 7.73 6.56 15.56
CA HIS A 110 6.92 7.23 14.54
C HIS A 110 5.39 7.14 14.75
N ILE A 111 4.91 6.29 15.67
CA ILE A 111 3.47 6.13 15.99
C ILE A 111 3.11 6.88 17.28
N LYS A 112 4.10 7.36 18.05
CA LYS A 112 3.83 8.18 19.24
C LYS A 112 3.08 9.47 18.84
N PRO A 113 2.03 9.87 19.56
CA PRO A 113 1.36 11.16 19.34
C PRO A 113 2.40 12.31 19.32
N GLY A 114 2.29 13.25 18.39
CA GLY A 114 3.28 14.32 18.20
C GLY A 114 4.42 13.99 17.22
N HIS A 115 4.65 12.71 16.91
CA HIS A 115 5.62 12.29 15.88
C HIS A 115 4.96 11.99 14.53
N TRP A 116 3.63 12.08 14.43
CA TRP A 116 2.93 11.89 13.17
C TRP A 116 3.28 13.01 12.20
N LEU A 117 3.29 12.72 10.91
CA LEU A 117 3.56 13.72 9.87
C LEU A 117 2.64 14.96 10.00
N VAL A 118 1.35 14.71 10.27
CA VAL A 118 0.36 15.78 10.45
C VAL A 118 0.63 16.59 11.71
N ASP A 119 1.25 15.98 12.73
CA ASP A 119 1.59 16.66 13.99
C ASP A 119 2.92 17.42 13.88
N ARG A 120 3.88 16.92 13.08
CA ARG A 120 5.19 17.55 12.85
C ARG A 120 5.10 18.77 11.94
N HIS A 121 4.21 18.74 10.95
CA HIS A 121 4.05 19.81 9.98
C HIS A 121 2.58 20.20 9.76
N PRO A 122 1.87 20.65 10.81
CA PRO A 122 0.44 20.96 10.72
C PRO A 122 0.16 22.08 9.73
N ASP A 123 1.07 23.06 9.63
CA ASP A 123 0.90 24.23 8.78
C ASP A 123 1.27 23.98 7.31
N LYS A 124 1.95 22.87 7.01
CA LYS A 124 2.48 22.57 5.66
C LYS A 124 1.54 21.80 4.77
N ILE A 125 0.64 21.02 5.35
CA ILE A 125 -0.23 20.12 4.58
C ILE A 125 -1.68 20.56 4.71
N LYS A 126 -2.21 21.16 3.64
CA LYS A 126 -3.60 21.62 3.59
C LYS A 126 -4.47 20.63 2.81
N PHE A 127 -5.57 20.17 3.42
CA PHE A 127 -6.61 19.39 2.74
C PHE A 127 -7.76 20.30 2.36
N VAL A 128 -7.99 20.48 1.06
CA VAL A 128 -9.19 21.16 0.56
C VAL A 128 -10.22 20.11 0.21
N LEU A 129 -11.22 19.96 1.09
CA LEU A 129 -12.32 19.01 0.92
C LEU A 129 -13.30 19.49 -0.14
N MET A 130 -13.79 18.55 -0.94
CA MET A 130 -14.80 18.86 -1.95
C MET A 130 -16.15 19.13 -1.25
N PRO A 131 -16.88 20.21 -1.61
CA PRO A 131 -18.17 20.50 -1.03
C PRO A 131 -19.20 19.42 -1.38
N LYS A 132 -20.10 19.14 -0.42
CA LYS A 132 -21.15 18.12 -0.58
C LYS A 132 -22.31 18.61 -1.46
N ASN A 133 -22.67 19.89 -1.36
CA ASN A 133 -23.74 20.49 -2.15
C ASN A 133 -23.39 20.53 -3.64
N ARG A 134 -24.40 20.40 -4.52
CA ARG A 134 -24.18 20.37 -5.97
C ARG A 134 -23.75 21.72 -6.54
N LYS A 135 -24.43 22.82 -6.18
CA LYS A 135 -24.11 24.18 -6.68
C LYS A 135 -22.69 24.59 -6.31
N ASP A 136 -22.34 24.46 -5.03
CA ASP A 136 -21.00 24.77 -4.50
C ASP A 136 -19.91 23.91 -5.16
N ARG A 137 -20.25 22.68 -5.60
CA ARG A 137 -19.34 21.78 -6.28
C ARG A 137 -19.05 22.20 -7.72
N ASP A 138 -20.05 22.71 -8.43
CA ASP A 138 -19.87 23.21 -9.79
C ASP A 138 -18.99 24.47 -9.77
N GLU A 139 -19.24 25.39 -8.84
CA GLU A 139 -18.38 26.55 -8.60
C GLU A 139 -16.96 26.16 -8.19
N TYR A 140 -16.84 25.20 -7.27
CA TYR A 140 -15.54 24.65 -6.86
C TYR A 140 -14.78 24.05 -8.04
N HIS A 141 -15.42 23.25 -8.90
CA HIS A 141 -14.78 22.67 -10.07
C HIS A 141 -14.37 23.74 -11.10
N ASN A 142 -15.16 24.80 -11.29
CA ASN A 142 -14.78 25.92 -12.16
C ASN A 142 -13.52 26.62 -11.62
N ASN A 143 -13.46 26.87 -10.32
CA ASN A 143 -12.27 27.43 -9.68
C ASN A 143 -11.06 26.48 -9.75
N LEU A 144 -11.29 25.18 -9.58
CA LEU A 144 -10.27 24.13 -9.70
C LEU A 144 -9.68 24.10 -11.12
N ASN A 145 -10.52 24.28 -12.14
CA ASN A 145 -10.14 24.23 -13.54
C ASN A 145 -9.13 25.32 -13.92
N LEU A 146 -9.27 26.50 -13.31
CA LEU A 146 -8.42 27.67 -13.53
C LEU A 146 -7.16 27.70 -12.65
N ALA A 147 -7.07 26.81 -11.65
CA ALA A 147 -5.96 26.82 -10.69
C ALA A 147 -4.56 26.72 -11.35
N PRO A 148 -4.31 25.86 -12.36
CA PRO A 148 -3.00 25.79 -13.00
C PRO A 148 -2.55 27.08 -13.70
N VAL A 149 -3.51 27.91 -14.11
CA VAL A 149 -3.28 29.21 -14.76
C VAL A 149 -3.10 30.31 -13.71
N ARG A 150 -3.90 30.28 -12.63
CA ARG A 150 -3.86 31.27 -11.55
C ARG A 150 -2.66 31.12 -10.61
N GLU A 151 -2.12 29.92 -10.47
CA GLU A 151 -1.02 29.59 -9.54
C GLU A 151 0.25 29.18 -10.31
N PRO A 152 0.90 30.08 -11.07
CA PRO A 152 2.01 29.71 -11.96
C PRO A 152 3.26 29.19 -11.23
N ASN A 153 3.43 29.56 -9.95
CA ASN A 153 4.53 29.12 -9.09
C ASN A 153 4.22 27.82 -8.33
N ALA A 154 3.07 27.18 -8.60
CA ALA A 154 2.70 25.92 -8.03
C ALA A 154 2.95 24.76 -9.02
N LEU A 155 3.41 23.63 -8.49
CA LEU A 155 3.52 22.38 -9.23
C LEU A 155 2.22 21.60 -9.06
N HIS A 156 1.46 21.50 -10.15
CA HIS A 156 0.18 20.81 -10.18
C HIS A 156 0.39 19.36 -10.60
N LEU A 157 -0.03 18.42 -9.74
CA LEU A 157 0.13 16.99 -9.94
C LEU A 157 -1.23 16.32 -9.98
N PHE A 158 -1.65 15.90 -11.17
CA PHE A 158 -2.92 15.25 -11.38
C PHE A 158 -2.76 13.74 -11.36
N THR A 159 -3.49 13.07 -10.47
CA THR A 159 -3.50 11.61 -10.36
C THR A 159 -4.80 11.01 -10.86
N ALA A 160 -4.70 10.05 -11.77
CA ALA A 160 -5.81 9.22 -12.23
C ALA A 160 -5.56 7.76 -11.89
N GLY A 161 -6.61 7.08 -11.44
CA GLY A 161 -6.63 5.67 -11.14
C GLY A 161 -7.74 4.97 -11.90
N VAL A 162 -7.39 3.92 -12.65
CA VAL A 162 -8.35 3.14 -13.44
C VAL A 162 -8.24 1.67 -13.08
N LYS A 163 -9.36 1.14 -12.60
CA LYS A 163 -9.58 -0.29 -12.42
C LYS A 163 -10.31 -0.83 -13.64
N HIS A 164 -9.64 -1.67 -14.42
CA HIS A 164 -10.26 -2.31 -15.59
C HIS A 164 -11.26 -3.38 -15.13
N LYS A 165 -12.52 -3.24 -15.54
CA LYS A 165 -13.55 -4.26 -15.33
C LYS A 165 -13.22 -5.50 -16.16
N PHE A 166 -13.48 -6.67 -15.60
CA PHE A 166 -13.36 -7.93 -16.31
C PHE A 166 -14.59 -8.11 -17.21
N ASP A 167 -14.39 -8.17 -18.51
CA ASP A 167 -15.43 -8.53 -19.46
C ASP A 167 -15.38 -10.04 -19.70
N LEU A 168 -16.47 -10.74 -19.36
CA LEU A 168 -16.60 -12.19 -19.51
C LEU A 168 -16.81 -12.61 -20.98
N SER A 169 -17.18 -11.67 -21.85
CA SER A 169 -17.52 -11.95 -23.25
C SER A 169 -16.33 -11.92 -24.21
N VAL A 170 -15.17 -11.38 -23.77
CA VAL A 170 -13.97 -11.29 -24.61
C VAL A 170 -12.96 -12.34 -24.14
N PRO A 171 -12.64 -13.36 -24.97
CA PRO A 171 -11.64 -14.37 -24.62
C PRO A 171 -10.24 -13.78 -24.82
N VAL A 172 -9.79 -12.91 -23.90
CA VAL A 172 -8.39 -12.47 -23.85
C VAL A 172 -7.64 -13.27 -22.77
N PRO A 173 -6.47 -13.86 -23.07
CA PRO A 173 -5.70 -14.63 -22.09
C PRO A 173 -5.01 -13.76 -21.00
N HIS A 174 -5.27 -12.45 -20.93
CA HIS A 174 -4.39 -11.50 -20.25
C HIS A 174 -5.10 -10.67 -19.17
N ARG A 175 -5.08 -11.25 -17.96
CA ARG A 175 -4.88 -10.60 -16.64
C ARG A 175 -5.12 -9.08 -16.60
N THR A 176 -6.29 -8.63 -16.14
CA THR A 176 -6.59 -7.20 -15.94
C THR A 176 -5.77 -6.59 -14.81
N HIS A 177 -4.86 -5.67 -15.16
CA HIS A 177 -4.10 -4.84 -14.23
C HIS A 177 -4.84 -3.52 -13.97
N SER A 178 -4.73 -2.97 -12.75
CA SER A 178 -5.11 -1.59 -12.49
C SER A 178 -4.01 -0.67 -13.01
N HIS A 179 -4.36 0.51 -13.52
CA HIS A 179 -3.40 1.49 -14.03
C HIS A 179 -3.54 2.81 -13.29
N ILE A 180 -2.41 3.49 -13.16
CA ILE A 180 -2.30 4.85 -12.64
C ILE A 180 -1.68 5.74 -13.69
N ALA A 181 -2.23 6.92 -13.87
CA ALA A 181 -1.65 7.98 -14.69
C ALA A 181 -1.37 9.20 -13.81
N LEU A 182 -0.26 9.86 -14.11
CA LEU A 182 0.19 11.09 -13.48
C LEU A 182 0.48 12.12 -14.56
N VAL A 183 -0.18 13.27 -14.47
CA VAL A 183 0.13 14.44 -15.29
C VAL A 183 0.72 15.52 -14.40
N THR A 184 1.90 16.01 -14.78
CA THR A 184 2.60 17.09 -14.09
C THR A 184 2.46 18.37 -14.90
N VAL A 185 1.98 19.42 -14.25
CA VAL A 185 1.67 20.71 -14.84
C VAL A 185 2.39 21.80 -14.06
N PHE A 186 2.95 22.78 -14.76
CA PHE A 186 3.63 23.93 -14.17
C PHE A 186 3.47 25.13 -15.11
N LYS A 187 3.23 26.32 -14.57
CA LYS A 187 2.95 27.54 -15.37
C LYS A 187 1.86 27.33 -16.42
N GLY A 188 0.77 26.63 -16.05
CA GLY A 188 -0.33 26.31 -16.96
C GLY A 188 -0.02 25.29 -18.07
N GLN A 189 1.20 24.74 -18.15
CA GLN A 189 1.58 23.80 -19.20
C GLN A 189 1.85 22.40 -18.67
N ALA A 190 1.35 21.38 -19.39
CA ALA A 190 1.62 19.98 -19.07
C ALA A 190 3.05 19.60 -19.49
N ILE A 191 3.92 19.37 -18.50
CA ILE A 191 5.34 19.07 -18.73
C ILE A 191 5.54 17.59 -19.01
N THR A 192 4.95 16.73 -18.18
CA THR A 192 5.11 15.29 -18.32
C THR A 192 3.81 14.56 -18.01
N SER A 193 3.48 13.57 -18.82
CA SER A 193 2.47 12.55 -18.54
C SER A 193 3.15 11.19 -18.41
N LYS A 194 2.78 10.41 -17.39
CA LYS A 194 3.27 9.05 -17.19
C LYS A 194 2.14 8.13 -16.78
N THR A 195 2.05 6.97 -17.42
CA THR A 195 1.12 5.90 -17.07
C THR A 195 1.91 4.67 -16.64
N ARG A 196 1.49 4.04 -15.54
CA ARG A 196 2.14 2.88 -14.93
C ARG A 196 1.09 1.85 -14.51
N ALA A 197 1.47 0.58 -14.48
CA ALA A 197 0.69 -0.45 -13.83
C ALA A 197 0.72 -0.25 -12.31
N ALA A 198 -0.44 -0.34 -11.67
CA ALA A 198 -0.60 -0.21 -10.22
C ALA A 198 -0.72 -1.58 -9.52
N GLY A 199 -0.60 -2.67 -10.28
CA GLY A 199 -0.73 -4.05 -9.78
C GLY A 199 -2.00 -4.74 -10.29
N ARG A 200 -2.17 -6.01 -9.91
CA ARG A 200 -3.29 -6.84 -10.37
C ARG A 200 -4.41 -6.86 -9.32
N ARG A 201 -5.66 -6.57 -9.74
CA ARG A 201 -6.85 -6.58 -8.86
C ARG A 201 -6.71 -5.72 -7.60
N VAL A 202 -6.20 -4.52 -7.78
CA VAL A 202 -5.95 -3.58 -6.69
C VAL A 202 -7.24 -2.84 -6.33
N ASN A 203 -7.49 -2.62 -5.04
CA ASN A 203 -8.64 -1.83 -4.59
C ASN A 203 -8.42 -0.34 -4.86
N ASP A 204 -9.49 0.45 -4.86
CA ASP A 204 -9.41 1.86 -5.25
C ASP A 204 -8.53 2.67 -4.28
N GLU A 205 -8.50 2.30 -3.00
CA GLU A 205 -7.60 2.90 -2.00
C GLU A 205 -6.12 2.73 -2.34
N THR A 206 -5.72 1.52 -2.73
CA THR A 206 -4.32 1.23 -3.07
C THR A 206 -3.94 1.88 -4.41
N ILE A 207 -4.89 2.01 -5.35
CA ILE A 207 -4.67 2.78 -6.59
C ILE A 207 -4.38 4.25 -6.25
N VAL A 208 -5.23 4.88 -5.41
CA VAL A 208 -5.04 6.27 -4.95
C VAL A 208 -3.74 6.43 -4.17
N GLY A 209 -3.37 5.46 -3.33
CA GLY A 209 -2.11 5.52 -2.60
C GLY A 209 -0.89 5.43 -3.52
N TRP A 210 -0.87 4.53 -4.50
CA TRP A 210 0.25 4.43 -5.46
C TRP A 210 0.35 5.67 -6.35
N SER A 211 -0.77 6.20 -6.81
CA SER A 211 -0.76 7.41 -7.64
C SER A 211 -0.27 8.62 -6.84
N THR A 212 -0.68 8.74 -5.58
CA THR A 212 -0.19 9.76 -4.63
C THR A 212 1.31 9.62 -4.40
N PHE A 213 1.80 8.41 -4.12
CA PHE A 213 3.22 8.17 -3.91
C PHE A 213 4.08 8.55 -5.13
N LEU A 214 3.63 8.18 -6.35
CA LEU A 214 4.31 8.58 -7.58
C LEU A 214 4.33 10.08 -7.79
N ALA A 215 3.23 10.76 -7.45
CA ALA A 215 3.14 12.21 -7.53
C ALA A 215 4.16 12.88 -6.60
N LEU A 216 4.24 12.43 -5.34
CA LEU A 216 5.18 12.97 -4.35
C LEU A 216 6.64 12.76 -4.76
N ILE A 217 7.01 11.55 -5.21
CA ILE A 217 8.37 11.30 -5.74
C ILE A 217 8.67 12.23 -6.90
N LYS A 218 7.69 12.48 -7.78
CA LYS A 218 7.86 13.38 -8.92
C LYS A 218 8.05 14.82 -8.48
N ALA A 219 7.30 15.30 -7.48
CA ALA A 219 7.48 16.61 -6.86
C ALA A 219 8.89 16.74 -6.24
N HIS A 220 9.27 15.80 -5.38
CA HIS A 220 10.58 15.78 -4.73
C HIS A 220 11.73 15.84 -5.75
N LYS A 221 11.67 15.02 -6.81
CA LYS A 221 12.66 15.06 -7.92
C LYS A 221 12.70 16.36 -8.69
N LYS A 222 11.61 17.14 -8.71
CA LYS A 222 11.57 18.45 -9.38
C LYS A 222 12.16 19.53 -8.46
N LEU A 223 11.85 19.48 -7.18
CA LEU A 223 12.42 20.34 -6.15
C LEU A 223 13.94 20.16 -6.04
N GLN A 224 14.43 18.91 -6.00
CA GLN A 224 15.87 18.61 -6.03
C GLN A 224 16.60 19.16 -7.26
N LYS A 225 15.89 19.38 -8.37
CA LYS A 225 16.46 19.98 -9.58
C LYS A 225 16.47 21.51 -9.55
N GLY A 226 16.14 22.14 -8.43
CA GLY A 226 16.12 23.60 -8.27
C GLY A 226 14.98 24.27 -9.03
N TRP A 227 13.85 23.58 -9.23
CA TRP A 227 12.70 24.20 -9.86
C TRP A 227 12.09 25.26 -8.93
N PRO A 228 11.71 26.45 -9.44
CA PRO A 228 11.17 27.54 -8.62
C PRO A 228 9.70 27.26 -8.27
N ILE A 229 9.49 26.31 -7.36
CA ILE A 229 8.18 25.84 -6.92
C ILE A 229 7.97 26.32 -5.48
N SER A 230 6.91 27.08 -5.27
CA SER A 230 6.49 27.54 -3.93
C SER A 230 5.46 26.63 -3.28
N LYS A 231 4.73 25.86 -4.09
CA LYS A 231 3.62 25.03 -3.64
C LYS A 231 3.48 23.78 -4.49
N VAL A 232 3.19 22.64 -3.88
CA VAL A 232 2.84 21.40 -4.58
C VAL A 232 1.35 21.13 -4.39
N VAL A 233 0.59 21.10 -5.47
CA VAL A 233 -0.86 20.84 -5.45
C VAL A 233 -1.14 19.44 -6.01
N LEU A 234 -1.55 18.53 -5.15
CA LEU A 234 -1.95 17.17 -5.50
C LEU A 234 -3.46 17.11 -5.75
N TYR A 235 -3.85 16.67 -6.94
CA TYR A 235 -5.25 16.42 -7.29
C TYR A 235 -5.55 14.93 -7.24
N THR A 236 -6.56 14.55 -6.45
CA THR A 236 -6.99 13.17 -6.26
C THR A 236 -8.51 13.02 -6.27
N THR A 237 -9.03 11.85 -6.65
CA THR A 237 -10.46 11.55 -6.51
C THR A 237 -10.92 11.37 -5.07
N SER A 238 -10.00 11.17 -4.14
CA SER A 238 -10.33 10.96 -2.73
C SER A 238 -9.28 11.58 -1.79
N GLN A 239 -9.57 12.79 -1.31
CA GLN A 239 -8.72 13.46 -0.31
C GLN A 239 -8.73 12.67 1.01
N LEU A 240 -9.86 12.04 1.35
CA LEU A 240 -10.03 11.30 2.59
C LEU A 240 -9.13 10.05 2.63
N ILE A 241 -8.99 9.34 1.51
CA ILE A 241 -8.07 8.20 1.43
C ILE A 241 -6.63 8.67 1.62
N VAL A 242 -6.22 9.77 0.99
CA VAL A 242 -4.87 10.33 1.18
C VAL A 242 -4.66 10.72 2.64
N LYS A 243 -5.62 11.43 3.25
CA LYS A 243 -5.59 11.79 4.67
C LYS A 243 -5.45 10.57 5.57
N ASN A 244 -6.24 9.52 5.31
CA ASN A 244 -6.18 8.27 6.07
C ASN A 244 -4.86 7.53 5.89
N LEU A 245 -4.25 7.57 4.69
CA LEU A 245 -2.94 6.97 4.43
C LEU A 245 -1.81 7.64 5.22
N MET A 246 -1.96 8.92 5.57
CA MET A 246 -1.02 9.63 6.46
C MET A 246 -1.36 9.48 7.94
N SER A 247 -2.62 9.19 8.29
CA SER A 247 -2.98 8.86 9.66
C SER A 247 -2.61 7.40 9.93
N THR A 248 -1.53 7.18 10.69
CA THR A 248 -1.05 5.85 11.10
C THR A 248 -2.07 5.06 11.95
N ASN A 249 -3.20 5.68 12.32
CA ASN A 249 -4.32 5.08 13.05
C ASN A 249 -5.05 3.97 12.27
N SER A 250 -4.96 3.93 10.94
CA SER A 250 -5.60 2.83 10.17
C SER A 250 -4.68 1.60 10.13
N LYS A 251 -4.72 0.83 11.24
CA LYS A 251 -4.14 -0.50 11.51
C LYS A 251 -2.68 -0.52 12.00
N PRO A 252 -2.39 -1.26 13.09
CA PRO A 252 -1.05 -1.37 13.64
C PRO A 252 -0.18 -2.11 12.61
N LEU A 253 0.85 -1.45 12.07
CA LEU A 253 1.77 -1.97 11.02
C LEU A 253 1.16 -2.25 9.61
N GLY A 254 0.10 -1.56 9.18
CA GLY A 254 -0.85 -2.11 8.18
C GLY A 254 -0.58 -2.09 6.67
N SER A 255 0.17 -1.16 6.06
CA SER A 255 0.51 -1.29 4.63
C SER A 255 1.80 -0.55 4.28
N GLN A 256 2.70 -1.23 3.53
CA GLN A 256 3.93 -0.64 3.00
C GLN A 256 3.66 0.68 2.26
N LEU A 257 2.47 0.84 1.69
CA LEU A 257 2.05 2.02 0.95
C LEU A 257 1.80 3.23 1.85
N SER A 258 1.12 3.06 2.99
CA SER A 258 0.89 4.16 3.94
C SER A 258 2.22 4.70 4.50
N ILE A 259 3.16 3.80 4.81
CA ILE A 259 4.52 4.17 5.23
C ILE A 259 5.22 4.94 4.12
N ALA A 260 5.22 4.40 2.89
CA ALA A 260 5.89 5.04 1.76
C ALA A 260 5.32 6.43 1.43
N VAL A 261 4.01 6.60 1.46
CA VAL A 261 3.35 7.90 1.25
C VAL A 261 3.72 8.87 2.36
N SER A 262 3.65 8.45 3.63
CA SER A 262 3.97 9.30 4.78
C SER A 262 5.43 9.77 4.74
N LEU A 263 6.37 8.86 4.46
CA LEU A 263 7.79 9.19 4.30
C LEU A 263 8.05 10.14 3.12
N ALA A 264 7.31 9.99 2.02
CA ALA A 264 7.47 10.87 0.85
C ALA A 264 7.00 12.30 1.14
N PHE A 265 5.91 12.48 1.88
CA PHE A 265 5.49 13.80 2.35
C PHE A 265 6.52 14.38 3.33
N ASP A 266 6.99 13.57 4.28
CA ASP A 266 7.96 13.99 5.29
C ASP A 266 9.26 14.49 4.66
N ALA A 267 9.76 13.77 3.65
CA ALA A 267 10.94 14.16 2.90
C ALA A 267 10.76 15.51 2.21
N ILE A 268 9.59 15.77 1.60
CA ILE A 268 9.35 17.09 0.97
C ILE A 268 9.28 18.19 2.04
N ALA A 269 8.56 17.96 3.13
CA ALA A 269 8.38 18.96 4.20
C ALA A 269 9.69 19.28 4.93
N THR A 270 10.58 18.29 5.08
CA THR A 270 11.87 18.44 5.76
C THR A 270 12.95 18.99 4.83
N ASP A 271 13.07 18.46 3.60
CA ASP A 271 14.11 18.86 2.66
C ASP A 271 13.84 20.24 2.03
N PHE A 272 12.56 20.63 1.93
CA PHE A 272 12.12 21.87 1.28
C PHE A 272 11.12 22.64 2.17
N PRO A 273 11.59 23.23 3.29
CA PRO A 273 10.74 23.87 4.29
C PRO A 273 10.01 25.12 3.76
N GLU A 274 10.40 25.68 2.63
CA GLU A 274 9.73 26.78 1.96
C GLU A 274 8.51 26.36 1.13
N VAL A 275 8.33 25.05 0.88
CA VAL A 275 7.29 24.54 -0.01
C VAL A 275 6.08 24.07 0.77
N ASP A 276 4.91 24.57 0.40
CA ASP A 276 3.63 24.11 0.96
C ASP A 276 3.01 23.01 0.11
N ILE A 277 2.31 22.07 0.76
CA ILE A 277 1.65 20.95 0.09
C ILE A 277 0.14 21.05 0.26
N GLU A 278 -0.58 21.02 -0.85
CA GLU A 278 -2.04 21.12 -0.86
C GLU A 278 -2.65 19.90 -1.56
N VAL A 279 -3.54 19.20 -0.87
CA VAL A 279 -4.29 18.08 -1.44
C VAL A 279 -5.69 18.56 -1.76
N ARG A 280 -5.95 18.75 -3.05
CA ARG A 280 -7.27 19.08 -3.60
C ARG A 280 -7.89 17.82 -4.17
N GLY A 281 -9.21 17.75 -4.11
CA GLY A 281 -9.92 16.62 -4.69
C GLY A 281 -11.03 17.05 -5.59
N PHE A 282 -11.43 16.12 -6.45
CA PHE A 282 -12.35 16.38 -7.53
C PHE A 282 -13.23 15.16 -7.77
N ASN A 283 -14.38 15.38 -8.41
CA ASN A 283 -15.24 14.28 -8.80
C ASN A 283 -14.70 13.60 -10.07
N LYS A 284 -14.60 12.27 -10.06
CA LYS A 284 -14.23 11.50 -11.26
C LYS A 284 -15.12 11.84 -12.46
N SER A 285 -16.43 12.01 -12.25
CA SER A 285 -17.36 12.32 -13.35
C SER A 285 -17.07 13.67 -14.00
N TRP A 286 -16.54 14.64 -13.24
CA TRP A 286 -16.11 15.93 -13.78
C TRP A 286 -14.82 15.79 -14.59
N ALA A 287 -13.85 15.01 -14.08
CA ALA A 287 -12.58 14.76 -14.75
C ALA A 287 -12.70 13.93 -16.04
N THR A 288 -13.75 13.12 -16.19
CA THR A 288 -14.01 12.30 -17.38
C THR A 288 -15.14 12.86 -18.26
N ALA A 289 -15.76 13.98 -17.88
CA ALA A 289 -16.79 14.60 -18.71
C ALA A 289 -16.17 15.08 -20.04
N PRO A 290 -16.88 14.98 -21.18
CA PRO A 290 -16.44 15.58 -22.42
C PRO A 290 -16.25 17.08 -22.21
N GLY A 291 -15.00 17.54 -22.29
CA GLY A 291 -14.66 18.93 -22.07
C GLY A 291 -15.09 19.81 -23.25
N THR A 292 -15.44 21.06 -22.94
CA THR A 292 -15.59 22.15 -23.92
C THR A 292 -14.25 22.82 -24.26
N TYR A 293 -13.19 22.50 -23.51
CA TYR A 293 -11.89 23.15 -23.59
C TYR A 293 -10.83 22.23 -24.19
N THR A 294 -9.92 22.80 -24.99
CA THR A 294 -8.77 22.09 -25.56
C THR A 294 -7.64 21.94 -24.55
N GLU A 295 -6.72 20.99 -24.74
CA GLU A 295 -5.56 20.81 -23.85
C GLU A 295 -4.67 22.07 -23.77
N ASP A 296 -4.64 22.85 -24.85
CA ASP A 296 -3.83 24.08 -24.96
C ASP A 296 -4.35 25.23 -24.08
N SER A 297 -5.58 25.10 -23.55
CA SER A 297 -6.16 26.09 -22.63
C SER A 297 -5.45 26.17 -21.27
N GLY A 298 -4.55 25.22 -20.97
CA GLY A 298 -3.86 25.12 -19.68
C GLY A 298 -4.78 24.81 -18.50
N MET A 299 -6.06 24.52 -18.79
CA MET A 299 -7.07 24.20 -17.80
C MET A 299 -6.90 22.78 -17.26
N LEU A 300 -7.34 22.56 -16.02
CA LEU A 300 -7.13 21.27 -15.34
C LEU A 300 -7.97 20.13 -15.92
N GLN A 301 -9.21 20.38 -16.35
CA GLN A 301 -10.17 19.35 -16.77
C GLN A 301 -9.72 18.60 -18.04
N PRO A 302 -9.25 19.27 -19.12
CA PRO A 302 -8.71 18.56 -20.28
C PRO A 302 -7.49 17.70 -19.93
N LEU A 303 -6.62 18.20 -19.04
CA LEU A 303 -5.44 17.47 -18.56
C LEU A 303 -5.81 16.26 -17.71
N ALA A 304 -6.87 16.40 -16.91
CA ALA A 304 -7.47 15.32 -16.14
C ALA A 304 -8.05 14.24 -17.06
N GLN A 305 -8.78 14.64 -18.10
CA GLN A 305 -9.36 13.75 -19.09
C GLN A 305 -8.27 12.97 -19.83
N ARG A 306 -7.18 13.64 -20.25
CA ARG A 306 -6.01 12.98 -20.86
C ARG A 306 -5.40 11.91 -19.97
N ALA A 307 -5.25 12.19 -18.67
CA ALA A 307 -4.71 11.22 -17.72
C ALA A 307 -5.60 9.99 -17.60
N TYR A 308 -6.92 10.18 -17.49
CA TYR A 308 -7.88 9.07 -17.47
C TYR A 308 -7.88 8.28 -18.77
N TYR A 309 -7.92 8.97 -19.92
CA TYR A 309 -7.86 8.33 -21.22
C TYR A 309 -6.59 7.50 -21.39
N SER A 310 -5.43 8.01 -20.96
CA SER A 310 -4.16 7.26 -21.01
C SER A 310 -4.18 6.02 -20.10
N ALA A 311 -4.71 6.14 -18.88
CA ALA A 311 -4.85 4.99 -17.98
C ALA A 311 -5.88 3.95 -18.48
N GLU A 312 -6.92 4.40 -19.19
CA GLU A 312 -7.93 3.54 -19.80
C GLU A 312 -7.42 2.82 -21.05
N THR A 313 -6.59 3.47 -21.85
CA THR A 313 -6.02 2.90 -23.09
C THR A 313 -4.78 2.04 -22.85
N ALA A 314 -4.09 2.19 -21.71
CA ALA A 314 -2.93 1.37 -21.33
C ALA A 314 -3.22 -0.14 -21.10
N ARG A 315 -4.40 -0.64 -21.52
CA ARG A 315 -4.82 -2.05 -21.44
C ARG A 315 -3.83 -3.04 -22.06
N THR A 316 -3.00 -2.60 -23.00
CA THR A 316 -2.07 -3.46 -23.73
C THR A 316 -0.69 -3.48 -23.07
N PHE A 317 -0.47 -4.42 -22.15
CA PHE A 317 0.87 -5.01 -22.03
C PHE A 317 1.03 -5.99 -23.19
N THR A 318 1.53 -5.51 -24.31
CA THR A 318 2.28 -6.33 -25.26
C THR A 318 3.62 -6.63 -24.60
N GLU A 319 3.69 -7.76 -23.90
CA GLU A 319 4.88 -8.52 -23.46
C GLU A 319 4.91 -8.87 -21.96
N PRO A 320 5.30 -10.13 -21.63
CA PRO A 320 5.38 -10.63 -20.27
C PRO A 320 6.58 -10.02 -19.54
N SER A 321 6.48 -8.79 -19.06
CA SER A 321 7.47 -8.23 -18.15
C SER A 321 7.33 -8.89 -16.77
N LEU A 322 8.18 -9.86 -16.51
CA LEU A 322 8.38 -10.61 -15.26
C LEU A 322 8.83 -9.75 -14.05
N SER A 323 8.77 -8.42 -14.15
CA SER A 323 9.50 -7.50 -13.27
C SER A 323 8.72 -6.96 -12.07
N PHE A 324 7.46 -7.37 -11.84
CA PHE A 324 6.68 -6.91 -10.67
C PHE A 324 6.50 -7.99 -9.59
N PRO A 325 6.75 -7.67 -8.31
CA PRO A 325 6.50 -8.58 -7.20
C PRO A 325 5.00 -8.90 -7.12
N GLN A 326 4.67 -10.17 -7.24
CA GLN A 326 3.29 -10.66 -7.18
C GLN A 326 2.79 -10.60 -5.73
N SER A 327 1.61 -10.02 -5.50
CA SER A 327 0.97 -10.04 -4.17
C SER A 327 0.54 -11.45 -3.78
N ALA A 328 0.81 -11.86 -2.54
CA ALA A 328 0.53 -13.19 -2.01
C ALA A 328 -0.97 -13.61 -1.99
N SER A 329 -1.90 -12.68 -2.27
CA SER A 329 -3.34 -12.94 -2.38
C SER A 329 -3.74 -13.82 -3.58
N TYR A 330 -2.79 -14.22 -4.43
CA TYR A 330 -3.06 -14.95 -5.67
C TYR A 330 -3.57 -16.39 -5.48
N HIS A 331 -3.34 -17.03 -4.33
CA HIS A 331 -3.59 -18.47 -4.18
C HIS A 331 -4.97 -18.86 -3.62
N TYR A 332 -5.78 -17.94 -3.12
CA TYR A 332 -7.00 -18.30 -2.39
C TYR A 332 -8.21 -18.64 -3.29
N THR A 333 -8.29 -18.10 -4.51
CA THR A 333 -9.52 -18.19 -5.33
C THR A 333 -9.62 -19.35 -6.32
N ARG A 334 -8.61 -20.24 -6.43
CA ARG A 334 -8.69 -21.39 -7.37
C ARG A 334 -9.47 -22.59 -6.81
N GLN A 335 -10.13 -22.45 -5.67
CA GLN A 335 -10.82 -23.54 -4.95
C GLN A 335 -12.36 -23.58 -5.12
N LYS A 336 -12.98 -22.76 -5.99
CA LYS A 336 -14.46 -22.74 -6.10
C LYS A 336 -15.08 -23.11 -7.44
N THR A 337 -14.32 -23.64 -8.38
CA THR A 337 -14.90 -24.21 -9.61
C THR A 337 -14.10 -25.41 -10.05
N THR A 338 -14.48 -26.56 -9.51
CA THR A 338 -14.61 -27.88 -10.16
C THR A 338 -15.37 -28.77 -9.19
#